data_AF-X7ZG27-F1
#
_entry.id   AF-X7ZG27-F1
#
_cell.length_a   1.000
_cell.length_b   1.000
_cell.length_c   1.000
_cell.angle_alpha   90.00
_cell.angle_beta   90.00
_cell.angle_gamma   90.00
#
_symmetry.space_group_name_H-M   'P 1'
#
loop_
_entity.id
_entity.type
_entity.pdbx_description
1 polymer ?
#
loop_
_entity_poly.entity_id
_entity_poly.type
_entity_poly.pdbx_seq_one_letter_code
_entity_poly.pdbx_strand_id
1 'polypeptide(L)'
;MRSTRIVRTVINGRDTYRMQLVCDGRPSRRYPVGEGRVSFDLGPSQIAVAVERSDGSWSGWVEPLADAIRLDTLRLRRTQRHLDRQHRAGSPDCFRSDGTHTWVRCGWRRSAAAMRTTRQVAELHRRLAEHRKTLHGALGNRLMGHGADIACERLDYVSWQKNFPRSVRDRAPGSLVEMVRRKAESAGGQQLYEYNPRTTALSQTCLCGNRKKKPLSQRVHRCECGIKEDRDLFSAYLGLHVRTGSMGSIGWTCRQPVRAGASSGRRRVAEVQP
;
A
#
# COMPACT_ATOMS: atom_id res chain seq x y z
N MET A 1 26.17 3.80 -20.03
CA MET A 1 26.10 2.45 -20.62
C MET A 1 24.65 2.16 -21.03
N ARG A 2 24.46 1.49 -22.18
CA ARG A 2 23.15 0.95 -22.57
C ARG A 2 23.33 -0.56 -22.60
N SER A 3 22.62 -1.29 -21.74
CA SER A 3 22.62 -2.75 -21.77
C SER A 3 21.28 -3.25 -22.27
N THR A 4 21.32 -4.28 -23.10
CA THR A 4 20.13 -4.94 -23.63
C THR A 4 20.03 -6.30 -22.99
N ARG A 5 18.85 -6.64 -22.46
CA ARG A 5 18.58 -7.98 -21.92
C ARG A 5 17.29 -8.54 -22.47
N ILE A 6 17.28 -9.85 -22.70
CA ILE A 6 16.06 -10.57 -23.09
C ILE A 6 15.35 -11.01 -21.81
N VAL A 7 14.10 -10.58 -21.64
CA VAL A 7 13.25 -10.98 -20.52
C VAL A 7 12.21 -11.97 -21.02
N ARG A 8 12.20 -13.16 -20.42
CA ARG A 8 11.17 -14.18 -20.65
C ARG A 8 10.05 -13.99 -19.64
N THR A 9 8.81 -14.05 -20.11
CA THR A 9 7.61 -14.07 -19.25
C THR A 9 6.59 -15.03 -19.83
N VAL A 10 5.97 -15.87 -18.99
CA VAL A 10 4.87 -16.74 -19.42
C VAL A 10 3.57 -15.96 -19.43
N ILE A 11 2.88 -15.88 -20.58
CA ILE A 11 1.60 -15.18 -20.75
C ILE A 11 0.62 -16.14 -21.41
N ASN A 12 -0.55 -16.33 -20.79
CA ASN A 12 -1.56 -17.29 -21.25
C ASN A 12 -0.97 -18.70 -21.52
N GLY A 13 0.02 -19.10 -20.71
CA GLY A 13 0.71 -20.40 -20.83
C GLY A 13 1.71 -20.50 -21.99
N ARG A 14 2.06 -19.40 -22.65
CA ARG A 14 3.06 -19.34 -23.72
C ARG A 14 4.25 -18.49 -23.30
N ASP A 15 5.45 -18.89 -23.71
CA ASP A 15 6.64 -18.09 -23.50
C ASP A 15 6.59 -16.84 -24.39
N THR A 16 6.70 -15.67 -23.74
CA THR A 16 6.78 -14.38 -24.40
C THR A 16 8.13 -13.77 -24.07
N TYR A 17 8.90 -13.45 -25.10
CA TYR A 17 10.21 -12.82 -24.97
C TYR A 17 10.09 -11.34 -25.32
N ARG A 18 10.72 -10.49 -24.51
CA ARG A 18 10.80 -9.05 -24.76
C ARG A 18 12.24 -8.60 -24.65
N MET A 19 12.67 -7.77 -25.59
CA MET A 19 13.95 -7.07 -25.46
C MET A 19 13.75 -5.87 -24.54
N GLN A 20 14.47 -5.84 -23.42
CA GLN A 20 14.49 -4.73 -22.50
C GLN A 20 15.79 -3.95 -22.70
N LEU A 21 15.64 -2.69 -23.13
CA LEU A 21 16.72 -1.72 -23.15
C LEU A 21 16.83 -1.09 -21.76
N VAL A 22 18.02 -1.18 -21.15
CA VAL A 22 18.37 -0.50 -19.89
C VAL A 22 19.30 0.65 -20.25
N CYS A 23 18.88 1.86 -19.98
CA CYS A 23 19.67 3.06 -20.20
C CYS A 23 20.10 3.66 -18.87
N ASP A 24 21.39 3.94 -18.73
CA ASP A 24 21.87 4.77 -17.63
C ASP A 24 21.41 6.21 -17.81
N GLY A 25 21.20 6.90 -16.69
CA GLY A 25 20.80 8.30 -16.65
C GLY A 25 19.53 8.52 -15.83
N ARG A 26 19.08 9.78 -15.79
CA ARG A 26 17.85 10.14 -15.11
C ARG A 26 16.67 9.99 -16.09
N PRO A 27 15.62 9.23 -15.74
CA PRO A 27 14.46 9.11 -16.60
C PRO A 27 13.79 10.48 -16.79
N SER A 28 13.21 10.72 -17.97
CA SER A 28 12.44 11.94 -18.20
C SER A 28 11.23 11.99 -17.26
N ARG A 29 10.95 13.18 -16.71
CA ARG A 29 9.81 13.37 -15.82
C ARG A 29 8.54 13.49 -16.65
N ARG A 30 7.70 12.46 -16.59
CA ARG A 30 6.40 12.44 -17.26
C ARG A 30 5.32 13.21 -16.50
N TYR A 31 5.40 13.23 -15.17
CA TYR A 31 4.40 13.86 -14.31
C TYR A 31 5.04 15.01 -13.53
N PRO A 32 4.30 16.13 -13.32
CA PRO A 32 4.76 17.21 -12.48
C PRO A 32 4.91 16.75 -11.03
N VAL A 33 5.82 17.39 -10.32
CA VAL A 33 6.08 17.15 -8.91
C VAL A 33 5.68 18.43 -8.16
N GLY A 34 4.86 18.28 -7.13
CA GLY A 34 4.44 19.41 -6.30
C GLY A 34 5.54 19.86 -5.34
N GLU A 35 5.34 21.03 -4.75
CA GLU A 35 6.27 21.63 -3.78
C GLU A 35 5.85 21.38 -2.32
N GLY A 36 4.73 20.69 -2.11
CA GLY A 36 4.22 20.39 -0.78
C GLY A 36 4.98 19.26 -0.09
N ARG A 37 4.53 18.96 1.13
CA ARG A 37 4.97 17.82 1.92
C ARG A 37 3.84 16.81 2.06
N VAL A 38 4.14 15.54 1.89
CA VAL A 38 3.16 14.45 1.97
C VAL A 38 3.53 13.54 3.12
N SER A 39 2.56 13.18 3.95
CA SER A 39 2.70 12.07 4.86
C SER A 39 1.54 11.10 4.73
N PHE A 40 1.82 9.81 4.83
CA PHE A 40 0.78 8.81 4.80
C PHE A 40 0.98 7.75 5.87
N ASP A 41 -0.15 7.28 6.40
CA ASP A 41 -0.24 6.14 7.30
C ASP A 41 -0.85 4.95 6.54
N LEU A 42 -0.24 3.78 6.70
CA LEU A 42 -0.67 2.56 6.04
C LEU A 42 -1.36 1.65 7.04
N GLY A 43 -2.61 1.31 6.74
CA GLY A 43 -3.29 0.16 7.30
C GLY A 43 -3.19 -1.06 6.35
N PRO A 44 -3.51 -2.28 6.82
CA PRO A 44 -3.46 -3.48 5.98
C PRO A 44 -4.32 -3.41 4.70
N SER A 45 -5.37 -2.58 4.70
CA SER A 45 -6.34 -2.45 3.61
C SER A 45 -6.63 -1.00 3.19
N GLN A 46 -6.07 -0.01 3.88
CA GLN A 46 -6.37 1.41 3.70
C GLN A 46 -5.08 2.23 3.75
N ILE A 47 -5.11 3.39 3.11
CA ILE A 47 -4.08 4.41 3.22
C ILE A 47 -4.77 5.71 3.67
N ALA A 48 -4.20 6.36 4.68
CA ALA A 48 -4.56 7.70 5.07
C ALA A 48 -3.45 8.65 4.63
N VAL A 49 -3.78 9.72 3.93
CA VAL A 49 -2.82 10.67 3.37
C VAL A 49 -3.12 12.06 3.90
N ALA A 50 -2.08 12.76 4.32
CA ALA A 50 -2.09 14.17 4.64
C ALA A 50 -1.06 14.89 3.75
N VAL A 51 -1.43 16.08 3.29
CA VAL A 51 -0.63 16.92 2.40
C VAL A 51 -0.60 18.32 2.97
N GLU A 52 0.58 18.86 3.21
CA GLU A 52 0.84 20.27 3.49
C GLU A 52 1.23 20.97 2.19
N ARG A 53 0.54 22.06 1.84
CA ARG A 53 0.84 22.90 0.68
C ARG A 53 1.84 24.00 1.07
N SER A 54 2.41 24.66 0.06
CA SER A 54 3.37 25.76 0.24
C SER A 54 2.80 26.96 0.99
N ASP A 55 1.49 27.17 0.96
CA ASP A 55 0.78 28.21 1.72
C ASP A 55 0.56 27.85 3.21
N GLY A 56 1.02 26.67 3.65
CA GLY A 56 0.82 26.15 5.00
C GLY A 56 -0.58 25.57 5.25
N SER A 57 -1.47 25.58 4.25
CA SER A 57 -2.74 24.85 4.33
C SER A 57 -2.48 23.35 4.22
N TRP A 58 -3.33 22.55 4.87
CA TRP A 58 -3.27 21.10 4.73
C TRP A 58 -4.58 20.52 4.22
N SER A 59 -4.50 19.39 3.57
CA SER A 59 -5.66 18.56 3.21
C SER A 59 -5.29 17.10 3.37
N GLY A 60 -6.27 16.26 3.65
CA GLY A 60 -6.04 14.83 3.72
C GLY A 60 -7.28 14.02 3.38
N TRP A 61 -7.07 12.75 3.12
CA TRP A 61 -8.13 11.80 2.78
C TRP A 61 -7.72 10.39 3.20
N VAL A 62 -8.72 9.52 3.31
CA VAL A 62 -8.54 8.09 3.54
C VAL A 62 -9.16 7.34 2.37
N GLU A 63 -8.44 6.38 1.81
CA GLU A 63 -8.97 5.53 0.75
C GLU A 63 -8.55 4.07 0.91
N PRO A 64 -9.33 3.12 0.35
CA PRO A 64 -8.92 1.72 0.27
C PRO A 64 -7.66 1.54 -0.58
N LEU A 65 -6.65 0.85 -0.04
CA LEU A 65 -5.43 0.56 -0.77
C LEU A 65 -5.69 -0.51 -1.83
N ALA A 66 -5.49 -0.19 -3.11
CA ALA A 66 -5.57 -1.12 -4.24
C ALA A 66 -6.88 -1.95 -4.29
N ASP A 67 -8.03 -1.38 -3.94
CA ASP A 67 -9.29 -2.13 -3.82
C ASP A 67 -9.85 -2.65 -5.16
N ALA A 68 -9.51 -2.00 -6.28
CA ALA A 68 -9.93 -2.41 -7.61
C ALA A 68 -9.55 -3.86 -7.99
N ILE A 69 -8.57 -4.47 -7.30
CA ILE A 69 -8.19 -5.87 -7.53
C ILE A 69 -9.22 -6.89 -7.02
N ARG A 70 -10.20 -6.46 -6.20
CA ARG A 70 -11.10 -7.36 -5.45
C ARG A 70 -11.82 -8.35 -6.37
N LEU A 71 -12.29 -7.89 -7.53
CA LEU A 71 -12.98 -8.74 -8.50
C LEU A 71 -12.07 -9.84 -9.05
N ASP A 72 -10.81 -9.51 -9.36
CA ASP A 72 -9.83 -10.48 -9.86
C ASP A 72 -9.40 -11.46 -8.77
N THR A 73 -9.38 -11.04 -7.50
CA THR A 73 -9.12 -11.94 -6.37
C THR A 73 -10.24 -12.96 -6.18
N LEU A 74 -11.50 -12.56 -6.40
CA LEU A 74 -12.64 -13.48 -6.39
C LEU A 74 -12.55 -14.50 -7.52
N ARG A 75 -12.18 -14.07 -8.73
CA ARG A 75 -11.94 -14.95 -9.88
C ARG A 75 -10.83 -15.96 -9.57
N LEU A 76 -9.68 -15.50 -9.07
CA LEU A 76 -8.58 -16.37 -8.66
C LEU A 76 -9.03 -17.42 -7.65
N ARG A 77 -9.77 -17.02 -6.60
CA ARG A 77 -10.28 -17.94 -5.58
C ARG A 77 -11.22 -18.99 -6.17
N ARG A 78 -12.11 -18.60 -7.10
CA ARG A 78 -13.03 -19.53 -7.78
C ARG A 78 -12.26 -20.54 -8.63
N THR A 79 -11.29 -20.08 -9.42
CA THR A 79 -10.46 -20.96 -10.27
C THR A 79 -9.59 -21.89 -9.44
N GLN A 80 -9.02 -21.41 -8.32
CA GLN A 80 -8.26 -22.26 -7.39
C GLN A 80 -9.13 -23.34 -6.75
N ARG A 81 -10.36 -23.00 -6.35
CA ARG A 81 -11.32 -24.01 -5.84
C ARG A 81 -11.73 -25.01 -6.91
N HIS A 82 -11.85 -24.57 -8.17
CA HIS A 82 -12.11 -25.50 -9.27
C HIS A 82 -10.93 -26.46 -9.47
N LEU A 83 -9.70 -25.95 -9.43
CA LEU A 83 -8.49 -26.78 -9.49
C LEU A 83 -8.40 -27.76 -8.31
N ASP A 84 -8.77 -27.32 -7.10
CA ASP A 84 -8.82 -28.17 -5.91
C ASP A 84 -9.86 -29.31 -6.07
N ARG A 85 -11.04 -29.02 -6.63
CA ARG A 85 -12.02 -30.08 -6.95
C ARG A 85 -11.51 -31.05 -8.01
N GLN A 86 -10.82 -30.55 -9.04
CA GLN A 86 -10.18 -31.40 -10.05
C GLN A 86 -9.08 -32.29 -9.41
N HIS A 87 -8.36 -31.77 -8.42
CA HIS A 87 -7.38 -32.54 -7.66
C HIS A 87 -8.05 -33.65 -6.86
N ARG A 88 -9.07 -33.32 -6.06
CA ARG A 88 -9.83 -34.28 -5.26
C ARG A 88 -10.46 -35.39 -6.09
N ALA A 89 -11.05 -35.05 -7.23
CA ALA A 89 -11.63 -36.04 -8.13
C ALA A 89 -10.58 -36.87 -8.88
N GLY A 90 -9.46 -36.23 -9.29
CA GLY A 90 -8.43 -36.89 -10.09
C GLY A 90 -7.44 -37.74 -9.28
N SER A 91 -7.35 -37.54 -7.97
CA SER A 91 -6.55 -38.39 -7.08
C SER A 91 -7.15 -38.43 -5.67
N PRO A 92 -8.25 -39.18 -5.47
CA PRO A 92 -8.90 -39.33 -4.17
C PRO A 92 -7.95 -39.85 -3.09
N ASP A 93 -7.01 -40.74 -3.46
CA ASP A 93 -6.01 -41.32 -2.55
C ASP A 93 -5.07 -40.29 -1.90
N CYS A 94 -5.02 -39.06 -2.45
CA CYS A 94 -4.27 -37.94 -1.88
C CYS A 94 -5.01 -37.28 -0.70
N PHE A 95 -6.20 -37.75 -0.34
CA PHE A 95 -7.03 -37.17 0.69
C PHE A 95 -7.47 -38.24 1.70
N ARG A 96 -7.47 -37.87 2.98
CA ARG A 96 -8.08 -38.67 4.05
C ARG A 96 -9.60 -38.63 3.93
N SER A 97 -10.27 -39.51 4.66
CA SER A 97 -11.73 -39.54 4.78
C SER A 97 -12.32 -38.21 5.27
N ASP A 98 -11.60 -37.44 6.09
CA ASP A 98 -11.97 -36.11 6.55
C ASP A 98 -11.73 -34.98 5.52
N GLY A 99 -11.20 -35.31 4.34
CA GLY A 99 -10.89 -34.37 3.27
C GLY A 99 -9.54 -33.63 3.40
N THR A 100 -8.72 -33.98 4.38
CA THR A 100 -7.36 -33.44 4.58
C THR A 100 -6.39 -34.04 3.57
N HIS A 101 -5.58 -33.18 2.93
CA HIS A 101 -4.59 -33.61 1.94
C HIS A 101 -3.39 -34.31 2.58
N THR A 102 -2.98 -35.46 2.05
CA THR A 102 -1.81 -36.23 2.50
C THR A 102 -0.61 -35.94 1.61
N TRP A 103 0.42 -35.30 2.17
CA TRP A 103 1.61 -34.88 1.40
C TRP A 103 2.49 -36.04 0.94
N VAL A 104 2.52 -37.13 1.69
CA VAL A 104 3.51 -38.22 1.53
C VAL A 104 3.21 -39.12 0.32
N ARG A 105 1.98 -39.10 -0.23
CA ARG A 105 1.54 -40.00 -1.32
C ARG A 105 0.84 -39.28 -2.47
N CYS A 106 1.08 -37.98 -2.64
CA CYS A 106 0.36 -37.21 -3.66
C CYS A 106 0.88 -37.54 -5.08
N GLY A 107 0.24 -38.51 -5.74
CA GLY A 107 0.57 -38.97 -7.09
C GLY A 107 -0.20 -38.28 -8.21
N TRP A 108 -0.79 -37.10 -7.97
CA TRP A 108 -1.77 -36.53 -8.90
C TRP A 108 -1.22 -36.19 -10.28
N ARG A 109 -1.56 -37.04 -11.25
CA ARG A 109 -1.34 -36.79 -12.68
C ARG A 109 -2.45 -35.90 -13.21
N ARG A 110 -2.10 -34.63 -13.44
CA ARG A 110 -3.07 -33.62 -13.92
C ARG A 110 -3.58 -33.98 -15.32
N SER A 111 -4.90 -34.09 -15.46
CA SER A 111 -5.54 -34.20 -16.76
C SER A 111 -5.29 -32.95 -17.62
N ALA A 112 -5.54 -33.05 -18.93
CA ALA A 112 -5.47 -31.89 -19.83
C ALA A 112 -6.35 -30.71 -19.35
N ALA A 113 -7.52 -31.01 -18.78
CA ALA A 113 -8.39 -30.01 -18.18
C ALA A 113 -7.77 -29.36 -16.93
N ALA A 114 -7.20 -30.15 -16.02
CA ALA A 114 -6.53 -29.62 -14.84
C ALA A 114 -5.29 -28.78 -15.21
N MET A 115 -4.53 -29.19 -16.23
CA MET A 115 -3.42 -28.38 -16.75
C MET A 115 -3.87 -27.02 -17.29
N ARG A 116 -5.01 -26.97 -18.00
CA ARG A 116 -5.61 -25.69 -18.44
C ARG A 116 -5.99 -24.81 -17.25
N THR A 117 -6.63 -25.37 -16.23
CA THR A 117 -6.98 -24.64 -15.01
C THR A 117 -5.75 -24.11 -14.29
N THR A 118 -4.68 -24.91 -14.16
CA THR A 118 -3.41 -24.48 -13.55
C THR A 118 -2.80 -23.30 -14.31
N ARG A 119 -2.79 -23.33 -15.65
CA ARG A 119 -2.33 -22.21 -16.48
C ARG A 119 -3.19 -20.96 -16.24
N GLN A 120 -4.51 -21.12 -16.10
CA GLN A 120 -5.42 -20.02 -15.80
C GLN A 120 -5.15 -19.42 -14.41
N VAL A 121 -4.88 -20.24 -13.39
CA VAL A 121 -4.48 -19.77 -12.04
C VAL A 121 -3.19 -18.96 -12.12
N ALA A 122 -2.17 -19.45 -12.84
CA ALA A 122 -0.90 -18.75 -13.00
C ALA A 122 -1.07 -17.40 -13.72
N GLU A 123 -1.88 -17.37 -14.79
CA GLU A 123 -2.18 -16.15 -15.53
C GLU A 123 -2.95 -15.13 -14.67
N LEU A 124 -3.91 -15.57 -13.84
CA LEU A 124 -4.63 -14.70 -12.91
C LEU A 124 -3.69 -14.09 -11.86
N HIS A 125 -2.76 -14.87 -11.30
CA HIS A 125 -1.72 -14.35 -10.40
C HIS A 125 -0.84 -13.29 -11.08
N ARG A 126 -0.41 -13.54 -12.33
CA ARG A 126 0.37 -12.60 -13.13
C ARG A 126 -0.39 -11.29 -13.36
N ARG A 127 -1.66 -11.38 -13.78
CA ARG A 127 -2.53 -10.21 -13.99
C ARG A 127 -2.73 -9.41 -12.72
N LEU A 128 -2.97 -10.08 -11.59
CA LEU A 128 -3.09 -9.42 -10.28
C LEU A 128 -1.81 -8.66 -9.90
N ALA A 129 -0.63 -9.25 -10.14
CA ALA A 129 0.65 -8.59 -9.88
C ALA A 129 0.84 -7.32 -10.73
N GLU A 130 0.54 -7.38 -12.03
CA GLU A 130 0.61 -6.22 -12.90
C GLU A 130 -0.46 -5.17 -12.55
N HIS A 131 -1.67 -5.59 -12.19
CA HIS A 131 -2.73 -4.67 -11.76
C HIS A 131 -2.33 -3.91 -10.49
N ARG A 132 -1.78 -4.59 -9.48
CA ARG A 132 -1.21 -3.94 -8.28
C ARG A 132 -0.14 -2.92 -8.64
N LYS A 133 0.79 -3.29 -9.53
CA LYS A 133 1.85 -2.39 -10.00
C LYS A 133 1.28 -1.14 -10.66
N THR A 134 0.24 -1.27 -11.47
CA THR A 134 -0.47 -0.14 -12.08
C THR A 134 -1.14 0.74 -11.03
N LEU A 135 -1.88 0.16 -10.08
CA LEU A 135 -2.58 0.90 -9.02
C LEU A 135 -1.61 1.67 -8.12
N HIS A 136 -0.54 1.02 -7.64
CA HIS A 136 0.50 1.70 -6.87
C HIS A 136 1.26 2.72 -7.71
N GLY A 137 1.38 2.48 -9.02
CA GLY A 137 1.91 3.44 -9.99
C GLY A 137 1.11 4.73 -10.03
N ALA A 138 -0.21 4.60 -10.20
CA ALA A 138 -1.12 5.73 -10.20
C ALA A 138 -1.12 6.47 -8.85
N LEU A 139 -1.26 5.73 -7.74
CA LEU A 139 -1.22 6.30 -6.40
C LEU A 139 0.09 7.05 -6.12
N GLY A 140 1.23 6.42 -6.40
CA GLY A 140 2.54 7.06 -6.22
C GLY A 140 2.72 8.31 -7.10
N ASN A 141 2.18 8.32 -8.32
CA ASN A 141 2.20 9.55 -9.14
C ASN A 141 1.35 10.65 -8.52
N ARG A 142 0.17 10.31 -7.97
CA ARG A 142 -0.72 11.26 -7.31
C ARG A 142 -0.08 11.84 -6.04
N LEU A 143 0.61 11.03 -5.24
CA LEU A 143 1.38 11.51 -4.08
C LEU A 143 2.50 12.46 -4.51
N MET A 144 3.30 12.07 -5.52
CA MET A 144 4.37 12.93 -6.05
C MET A 144 3.84 14.25 -6.64
N GLY A 145 2.63 14.25 -7.19
CA GLY A 145 1.96 15.46 -7.67
C GLY A 145 1.68 16.49 -6.58
N HIS A 146 1.63 16.06 -5.31
CA HIS A 146 1.54 16.96 -4.16
C HIS A 146 2.90 17.41 -3.64
N GLY A 147 3.91 16.54 -3.67
CA GLY A 147 5.21 16.80 -3.07
C GLY A 147 6.22 15.68 -3.28
N ALA A 148 7.51 16.03 -3.42
CA ALA A 148 8.60 15.05 -3.37
C ALA A 148 9.14 14.79 -1.95
N ASP A 149 8.85 15.66 -0.98
CA ASP A 149 9.10 15.39 0.44
C ASP A 149 7.96 14.50 0.95
N ILE A 150 8.26 13.22 1.09
CA ILE A 150 7.30 12.20 1.51
C ILE A 150 7.79 11.50 2.77
N ALA A 151 6.91 11.36 3.76
CA ALA A 151 7.18 10.66 5.01
C ALA A 151 6.11 9.59 5.33
N CYS A 152 6.52 8.44 5.81
CA CYS A 152 5.59 7.41 6.28
C CYS A 152 6.13 6.65 7.49
N GLU A 153 5.25 5.94 8.19
CA GLU A 153 5.67 5.03 9.25
C GLU A 153 6.43 3.84 8.65
N ARG A 154 7.54 3.46 9.29
CA ARG A 154 8.27 2.24 8.93
C ARG A 154 7.43 1.01 9.26
N LEU A 155 7.06 0.26 8.23
CA LEU A 155 6.28 -0.96 8.37
C LEU A 155 7.12 -2.17 8.80
N ASP A 156 6.57 -2.97 9.72
CA ASP A 156 7.07 -4.32 9.99
C ASP A 156 6.39 -5.33 9.05
N TYR A 157 7.04 -5.60 7.92
CA TYR A 157 6.52 -6.51 6.90
C TYR A 157 6.30 -7.93 7.41
N VAL A 158 7.15 -8.42 8.32
CA VAL A 158 7.05 -9.79 8.86
C VAL A 158 5.81 -9.90 9.75
N SER A 159 5.62 -8.93 10.65
CA SER A 159 4.43 -8.85 11.50
C SER A 159 3.16 -8.72 10.67
N TRP A 160 3.18 -7.88 9.63
CA TRP A 160 2.03 -7.69 8.75
C TRP A 160 1.69 -8.95 7.97
N GLN A 161 2.67 -9.68 7.44
CA GLN A 161 2.43 -10.95 6.76
C GLN A 161 1.83 -12.01 7.68
N LYS A 162 2.24 -12.04 8.97
CA LYS A 162 1.70 -12.97 9.97
C LYS A 162 0.27 -12.62 10.38
N ASN A 163 0.01 -11.34 10.68
CA ASN A 163 -1.26 -10.88 11.23
C ASN A 163 -2.33 -10.61 10.17
N PHE A 164 -1.92 -10.18 8.96
CA PHE A 164 -2.81 -9.78 7.88
C PHE A 164 -2.44 -10.42 6.52
N PRO A 165 -2.24 -11.76 6.45
CA PRO A 165 -1.68 -12.42 5.27
C PRO A 165 -2.48 -12.18 3.99
N ARG A 166 -3.82 -12.18 4.10
CA ARG A 166 -4.71 -11.94 2.94
C ARG A 166 -4.60 -10.51 2.44
N SER A 167 -4.70 -9.53 3.35
CA SER A 167 -4.63 -8.12 3.00
C SER A 167 -3.25 -7.74 2.44
N VAL A 168 -2.17 -8.25 3.02
CA VAL A 168 -0.81 -7.99 2.51
C VAL A 168 -0.60 -8.62 1.14
N ARG A 169 -1.01 -9.88 0.94
CA ARG A 169 -0.90 -10.58 -0.35
C ARG A 169 -1.69 -9.85 -1.43
N ASP A 170 -2.91 -9.42 -1.10
CA ASP A 170 -3.83 -8.86 -2.07
C ASP A 170 -3.45 -7.38 -2.33
N ARG A 171 -3.28 -6.55 -1.30
CA ARG A 171 -3.08 -5.09 -1.41
C ARG A 171 -1.62 -4.63 -1.52
N ALA A 172 -0.65 -5.49 -1.21
CA ALA A 172 0.80 -5.26 -1.36
C ALA A 172 1.33 -3.88 -0.90
N PRO A 173 1.09 -3.46 0.36
CA PRO A 173 1.54 -2.16 0.87
C PRO A 173 3.05 -1.92 0.73
N GLY A 174 3.89 -2.95 0.91
CA GLY A 174 5.34 -2.82 0.70
C GLY A 174 5.72 -2.49 -0.74
N SER A 175 4.95 -2.96 -1.73
CA SER A 175 5.18 -2.59 -3.13
C SER A 175 4.85 -1.12 -3.41
N LEU A 176 3.90 -0.52 -2.67
CA LEU A 176 3.65 0.91 -2.73
C LEU A 176 4.83 1.69 -2.14
N VAL A 177 5.27 1.35 -0.93
CA VAL A 177 6.39 2.02 -0.24
C VAL A 177 7.65 2.02 -1.11
N GLU A 178 8.02 0.85 -1.66
CA GLU A 178 9.14 0.71 -2.59
C GLU A 178 8.98 1.60 -3.83
N MET A 179 7.77 1.63 -4.40
CA MET A 179 7.50 2.42 -5.58
C MET A 179 7.57 3.92 -5.32
N VAL A 180 7.08 4.38 -4.18
CA VAL A 180 7.17 5.77 -3.75
C VAL A 180 8.63 6.15 -3.50
N ARG A 181 9.39 5.31 -2.78
CA ARG A 181 10.83 5.51 -2.54
C ARG A 181 11.60 5.75 -3.84
N ARG A 182 11.46 4.83 -4.80
CA ARG A 182 12.11 4.94 -6.12
C ARG A 182 11.70 6.22 -6.87
N LYS A 183 10.43 6.64 -6.76
CA LYS A 183 9.94 7.85 -7.44
C LYS A 183 10.46 9.13 -6.80
N ALA A 184 10.50 9.19 -5.47
CA ALA A 184 11.09 10.31 -4.74
C ALA A 184 12.57 10.49 -5.10
N GLU A 185 13.33 9.40 -5.12
CA GLU A 185 14.74 9.38 -5.55
C GLU A 185 14.89 9.85 -7.01
N SER A 186 14.04 9.37 -7.92
CA SER A 186 14.07 9.76 -9.33
C SER A 186 13.70 11.24 -9.56
N ALA A 187 12.87 11.81 -8.67
CA ALA A 187 12.50 13.22 -8.68
C ALA A 187 13.57 14.15 -8.08
N GLY A 188 14.74 13.62 -7.69
CA GLY A 188 15.79 14.41 -7.05
C GLY A 188 15.37 15.00 -5.70
N GLY A 189 14.26 14.52 -5.12
CA GLY A 189 13.86 14.84 -3.77
C GLY A 189 14.70 14.06 -2.75
N GLN A 190 14.48 14.34 -1.47
CA GLN A 190 15.02 13.49 -0.41
C GLN A 190 14.41 12.09 -0.50
N GLN A 191 15.16 11.08 -0.05
CA GLN A 191 14.65 9.73 0.05
C GLN A 191 13.40 9.70 0.94
N LEU A 192 12.43 8.84 0.60
CA LEU A 192 11.24 8.59 1.43
C LEU A 192 11.64 8.45 2.91
N TYR A 193 11.12 9.33 3.75
CA TYR A 193 11.47 9.32 5.17
C TYR A 193 10.59 8.34 5.94
N GLU A 194 11.17 7.21 6.34
CA GLU A 194 10.51 6.18 7.13
C GLU A 194 10.80 6.39 8.63
N TYR A 195 9.84 6.96 9.37
CA TYR A 195 10.01 7.19 10.80
C TYR A 195 9.67 5.95 11.65
N ASN A 196 10.29 5.85 12.82
CA ASN A 196 10.11 4.71 13.72
C ASN A 196 8.78 4.81 14.49
N PRO A 197 7.84 3.84 14.33
CA PRO A 197 6.56 3.84 15.02
C PRO A 197 6.64 3.93 16.54
N ARG A 198 7.68 3.30 17.12
CA ARG A 198 7.77 3.12 18.57
C ARG A 198 8.14 4.42 19.27
N THR A 199 8.95 5.25 18.60
CA THR A 199 9.41 6.53 19.12
C THR A 199 8.37 7.62 18.88
N THR A 200 7.74 7.66 17.71
CA THR A 200 6.74 8.69 17.38
C THR A 200 5.37 8.39 17.98
N ALA A 201 4.98 7.11 18.01
CA ALA A 201 3.70 6.63 18.55
C ALA A 201 2.47 7.43 18.08
N LEU A 202 2.45 7.84 16.80
CA LEU A 202 1.49 8.82 16.27
C LEU A 202 0.03 8.40 16.48
N SER A 203 -0.27 7.11 16.36
CA SER A 203 -1.61 6.56 16.62
C SER A 203 -2.08 6.72 18.08
N GLN A 204 -1.16 6.92 19.01
CA GLN A 204 -1.40 7.06 20.45
C GLN A 204 -1.38 8.51 20.92
N THR A 205 -0.56 9.34 20.28
CA THR A 205 -0.27 10.73 20.64
C THR A 205 -1.35 11.70 20.16
N CYS A 206 -1.58 12.78 20.90
CA CYS A 206 -2.41 13.91 20.53
C CYS A 206 -1.56 15.19 20.45
N LEU A 207 -2.06 16.23 19.76
CA LEU A 207 -1.40 17.54 19.68
C LEU A 207 -1.24 18.22 21.04
N CYS A 208 -2.10 17.90 22.01
CA CYS A 208 -1.96 18.39 23.39
C CYS A 208 -0.86 17.69 24.20
N GLY A 209 -0.13 16.73 23.61
CA GLY A 209 0.90 15.95 24.30
C GLY A 209 0.38 14.70 25.01
N ASN A 210 -0.94 14.54 25.17
CA ASN A 210 -1.50 13.33 25.79
C ASN A 210 -1.23 12.09 24.92
N ARG A 211 -0.81 10.99 25.55
CA ARG A 211 -0.55 9.70 24.91
C ARG A 211 -1.40 8.62 25.55
N LYS A 212 -2.30 8.04 24.75
CA LYS A 212 -3.19 6.94 25.18
C LYS A 212 -3.08 5.76 24.23
N LYS A 213 -2.84 4.56 24.77
CA LYS A 213 -2.94 3.31 24.00
C LYS A 213 -4.37 3.11 23.52
N LYS A 214 -4.54 2.76 22.26
CA LYS A 214 -5.85 2.55 21.62
C LYS A 214 -5.89 1.16 20.99
N PRO A 215 -7.00 0.41 21.10
CA PRO A 215 -7.16 -0.85 20.39
C PRO A 215 -7.28 -0.61 18.87
N LEU A 216 -6.94 -1.61 18.06
CA LEU A 216 -6.99 -1.51 16.59
C LEU A 216 -8.39 -1.17 16.08
N SER A 217 -9.45 -1.66 16.75
CA SER A 217 -10.86 -1.38 16.45
C SER A 217 -11.27 0.07 16.66
N GLN A 218 -10.54 0.82 17.50
CA GLN A 218 -10.82 2.24 17.70
C GLN A 218 -10.24 3.06 16.56
N ARG A 219 -11.08 3.37 15.57
CA ARG A 219 -10.72 4.15 14.37
C ARG A 219 -10.86 5.66 14.54
N VAL A 220 -11.53 6.12 15.60
CA VAL A 220 -11.68 7.56 15.90
C VAL A 220 -10.76 7.96 17.05
N HIS A 221 -9.91 8.95 16.82
CA HIS A 221 -9.17 9.63 17.86
C HIS A 221 -10.12 10.56 18.62
N ARG A 222 -10.21 10.39 19.93
CA ARG A 222 -10.93 11.30 20.84
C ARG A 222 -10.00 11.65 21.98
N CYS A 223 -9.74 12.94 22.16
CA CYS A 223 -8.93 13.43 23.27
C CYS A 223 -9.72 14.44 24.12
N GLU A 224 -9.37 14.53 25.39
CA GLU A 224 -9.94 15.48 26.36
C GLU A 224 -9.68 16.95 25.98
N CYS A 225 -8.68 17.22 25.14
CA CYS A 225 -8.43 18.56 24.58
C CYS A 225 -9.46 18.98 23.51
N GLY A 226 -10.44 18.13 23.19
CA GLY A 226 -11.51 18.42 22.23
C GLY A 226 -11.27 17.91 20.81
N ILE A 227 -10.07 17.41 20.49
CA ILE A 227 -9.76 16.85 19.16
C ILE A 227 -10.53 15.56 18.93
N LYS A 228 -11.29 15.51 17.82
CA LYS A 228 -12.05 14.35 17.36
C LYS A 228 -11.88 14.18 15.86
N GLU A 229 -11.08 13.20 15.45
CA GLU A 229 -10.77 12.93 14.04
C GLU A 229 -10.60 11.44 13.76
N ASP A 230 -10.56 11.05 12.48
CA ASP A 230 -10.12 9.71 12.09
C ASP A 230 -8.68 9.49 12.56
N ARG A 231 -8.42 8.35 13.21
CA ARG A 231 -7.15 8.04 13.86
C ARG A 231 -6.01 7.91 12.85
N ASP A 232 -6.25 7.26 11.72
CA ASP A 232 -5.22 6.99 10.73
C ASP A 232 -4.92 8.29 9.96
N LEU A 233 -5.96 9.09 9.65
CA LEU A 233 -5.79 10.44 9.07
C LEU A 233 -5.03 11.38 10.02
N PHE A 234 -5.38 11.37 11.30
CA PHE A 234 -4.69 12.19 12.30
C PHE A 234 -3.23 11.75 12.47
N SER A 235 -2.94 10.44 12.38
CA SER A 235 -1.56 9.92 12.41
C SER A 235 -0.77 10.39 11.19
N ALA A 236 -1.36 10.35 9.99
CA ALA A 236 -0.76 10.90 8.78
C ALA A 236 -0.50 12.42 8.90
N TYR A 237 -1.45 13.17 9.47
CA TYR A 237 -1.28 14.59 9.73
C TYR A 237 -0.10 14.88 10.68
N LEU A 238 0.00 14.17 11.81
CA LEU A 238 1.15 14.30 12.71
C LEU A 238 2.48 13.94 12.00
N GLY A 239 2.42 12.99 11.06
CA GLY A 239 3.53 12.59 10.21
C GLY A 239 4.14 13.73 9.39
N LEU A 240 3.35 14.73 8.98
CA LEU A 240 3.82 15.94 8.28
C LEU A 240 4.81 16.76 9.13
N HIS A 241 4.77 16.61 10.45
CA HIS A 241 5.60 17.37 11.37
C HIS A 241 6.78 16.58 11.93
N VAL A 242 6.92 15.30 11.56
CA VAL A 242 8.12 14.52 11.90
C VAL A 242 9.25 14.96 10.97
N ARG A 243 10.34 15.46 11.54
CA ARG A 243 11.53 15.91 10.79
C ARG A 243 12.74 15.04 11.10
N THR A 244 13.62 14.90 10.13
CA THR A 244 14.95 14.33 10.28
C THR A 244 15.81 15.29 11.10
N GLY A 245 16.02 14.99 12.39
CA GLY A 245 16.98 15.74 13.20
C GLY A 245 18.41 15.43 12.77
N SER A 246 19.20 16.45 12.43
CA SER A 246 20.65 16.38 12.54
C SER A 246 20.99 16.22 14.02
N MET A 247 21.57 15.07 14.41
CA MET A 247 21.84 14.62 15.79
C MET A 247 20.64 14.06 16.54
N GLY A 248 20.32 12.78 16.29
CA GLY A 248 19.94 11.77 17.29
C GLY A 248 18.80 12.03 18.27
N SER A 249 18.12 13.17 18.21
CA SER A 249 17.04 13.59 19.07
C SER A 249 15.84 13.91 18.18
N ILE A 250 14.75 13.17 18.38
CA ILE A 250 13.48 13.39 17.70
C ILE A 250 12.86 14.63 18.35
N GLY A 251 13.24 15.80 17.86
CA GLY A 251 12.68 17.08 18.27
C GLY A 251 11.32 17.29 17.63
N TRP A 252 10.25 17.14 18.42
CA TRP A 252 8.93 17.63 18.08
C TRP A 252 8.94 19.15 18.15
N THR A 253 9.21 19.84 17.04
CA THR A 253 8.90 21.27 16.97
C THR A 253 7.44 21.40 16.60
N CYS A 254 6.57 21.41 17.62
CA CYS A 254 5.21 21.90 17.48
C CYS A 254 5.31 23.38 17.11
N ARG A 255 5.38 23.69 15.81
CA ARG A 255 5.02 25.03 15.36
C ARG A 255 3.53 25.10 15.63
N GLN A 256 3.14 25.92 16.60
CA GLN A 256 1.72 26.13 16.90
C GLN A 256 1.00 26.41 15.58
N PRO A 257 -0.11 25.71 15.26
CA PRO A 257 -0.95 26.15 14.18
C PRO A 257 -1.36 27.58 14.53
N VAL A 258 -1.04 28.51 13.63
CA VAL A 258 -1.53 29.89 13.71
C VAL A 258 -3.03 29.76 13.91
N ARG A 259 -3.55 30.30 15.03
CA ARG A 259 -4.98 30.30 15.33
C ARG A 259 -5.69 30.98 14.16
N ALA A 260 -6.18 30.19 13.21
CA ALA A 260 -7.11 30.67 12.20
C ALA A 260 -8.35 31.09 12.98
N GLY A 261 -8.58 32.40 13.04
CA GLY A 261 -9.69 33.00 13.75
C GLY A 261 -10.98 32.28 13.44
N ALA A 262 -11.73 31.99 14.49
CA ALA A 262 -13.10 31.52 14.40
C ALA A 262 -13.89 32.49 13.52
N SER A 263 -14.19 32.07 12.30
CA SER A 263 -15.33 32.56 11.55
C SER A 263 -16.13 31.36 11.10
N SER A 264 -17.35 31.32 11.62
CA SER A 264 -18.39 30.33 11.40
C SER A 264 -18.80 30.27 9.92
N GLY A 265 -18.05 29.53 9.12
CA GLY A 265 -18.42 29.20 7.74
C GLY A 265 -18.92 27.77 7.61
N ARG A 266 -20.25 27.56 7.65
CA ARG A 266 -20.88 26.29 7.22
C ARG A 266 -20.37 25.94 5.81
N ARG A 267 -19.57 24.88 5.66
CA ARG A 267 -19.30 24.27 4.35
C ARG A 267 -20.27 23.12 4.11
N ARG A 268 -21.10 23.28 3.09
CA ARG A 268 -21.99 22.26 2.55
C ARG A 268 -21.16 21.12 1.98
N VAL A 269 -21.61 19.91 2.24
CA VAL A 269 -21.22 18.69 1.52
C VAL A 269 -21.65 18.90 0.07
N ALA A 270 -20.69 18.92 -0.86
CA ALA A 270 -21.02 18.79 -2.26
C ALA A 270 -21.31 17.30 -2.51
N GLU A 271 -22.59 16.97 -2.60
CA GLU A 271 -23.06 15.74 -3.24
C GLU A 271 -22.53 15.72 -4.68
N VAL A 272 -21.81 14.66 -5.01
CA VAL A 272 -21.60 14.25 -6.40
C VAL A 272 -22.46 13.01 -6.59
N GLN A 273 -23.52 13.15 -7.39
CA GLN A 273 -24.24 12.05 -8.02
C GLN A 273 -24.25 12.31 -9.53
N PRO A 274 -24.48 11.28 -10.35
CA PRO A 274 -23.67 10.07 -10.57
C PRO A 274 -22.61 10.28 -11.67
#